data_AF-A0A918RQ52-F1
#
_entry.id   AF-A0A918RQ52-F1
#
_cell.length_a   1.000
_cell.length_b   1.000
_cell.length_c   1.000
_cell.angle_alpha   90.00
_cell.angle_beta   90.00
_cell.angle_gamma   90.00
#
_symmetry.space_group_name_H-M   'P 1'
#
loop_
_entity.id
_entity.type
_entity.pdbx_description
1 polymer ?
#
loop_
_entity_poly.entity_id
_entity_poly.type
_entity_poly.pdbx_seq_one_letter_code
_entity_poly.pdbx_strand_id
1 'polypeptide(L)'
;MVRFVFLFRLLMVLSLAYVGMARASQDEPVMAQLVWVESAANNHQIFITSLHGEDWSEPQAVYQSENELASPVLVTDLAGDKWLVWSERRKKKLVLMSQRRNAGASTWGQASIVSNHGNESTAPAALVDLTGRLWLVWAANPGGMDDIFLAIREPGSAWTDAIQLSADNDVPDIRPEIVLQVDGDVLVSWQTFDFHLGGYRSDQKQFALDSSAKTRYKTPLDPASDMRPEEIALPGFLPGYAMVSLHLPNNRLVQSVRLN
;
A
#
# COMPACT_ATOMS: atom_id res chain seq x y z
N MET A 1 -19.24 13.75 -72.48
CA MET A 1 -17.86 14.21 -72.22
C MET A 1 -17.38 13.50 -70.96
N VAL A 2 -16.60 12.43 -71.14
CA VAL A 2 -16.14 11.51 -70.08
C VAL A 2 -14.96 12.16 -69.35
N ARG A 3 -14.96 12.16 -68.01
CA ARG A 3 -13.79 12.49 -67.18
C ARG A 3 -13.39 11.25 -66.38
N PHE A 4 -12.22 10.71 -66.71
CA PHE A 4 -11.50 9.72 -65.91
C PHE A 4 -10.92 10.40 -64.66
N VAL A 5 -11.14 9.82 -63.49
CA VAL A 5 -10.37 10.12 -62.27
C VAL A 5 -9.64 8.85 -61.87
N PHE A 6 -8.32 8.88 -61.99
CA PHE A 6 -7.43 7.87 -61.42
C PHE A 6 -7.38 8.08 -59.91
N LEU A 7 -7.81 7.08 -59.12
CA LEU A 7 -7.51 7.04 -57.69
C LEU A 7 -6.40 5.99 -57.46
N PHE A 8 -5.20 6.48 -57.15
CA PHE A 8 -4.12 5.67 -56.57
C PHE A 8 -4.57 5.24 -55.16
N ARG A 9 -4.85 3.95 -54.95
CA ARG A 9 -4.92 3.40 -53.59
C ARG A 9 -3.52 2.91 -53.20
N LEU A 10 -2.85 3.68 -52.36
CA LEU A 10 -1.65 3.27 -51.64
C LEU A 10 -2.05 2.18 -50.63
N LEU A 11 -1.64 0.94 -50.88
CA LEU A 11 -1.64 -0.10 -49.84
C LEU A 11 -0.51 0.25 -48.86
N MET A 12 -0.86 0.68 -47.65
CA MET A 12 0.07 0.73 -46.53
C MET A 12 -0.22 -0.49 -45.65
N VAL A 13 0.69 -1.46 -45.71
CA VAL A 13 0.76 -2.57 -44.76
C VAL A 13 1.28 -1.99 -43.45
N LEU A 14 0.42 -1.91 -42.43
CA LEU A 14 0.85 -1.61 -41.07
C LEU A 14 0.83 -2.93 -40.28
N SER A 15 1.94 -3.65 -40.32
CA SER A 15 2.19 -4.75 -39.37
C SER A 15 2.68 -4.13 -38.06
N LEU A 16 1.76 -3.81 -37.15
CA LEU A 16 2.12 -3.62 -35.74
C LEU A 16 2.03 -4.98 -35.06
N ALA A 17 3.20 -5.54 -34.71
CA ALA A 17 3.29 -6.60 -33.73
C ALA A 17 2.87 -6.01 -32.37
N TYR A 18 1.57 -6.11 -32.06
CA TYR A 18 1.04 -5.85 -30.73
C TYR A 18 1.30 -7.12 -29.91
N VAL A 19 2.49 -7.23 -29.32
CA VAL A 19 2.75 -8.25 -28.30
C VAL A 19 1.93 -7.83 -27.09
N GLY A 20 1.06 -8.74 -26.65
CA GLY A 20 -0.11 -8.46 -25.83
C GLY A 20 0.18 -7.68 -24.54
N MET A 21 -0.38 -6.49 -24.46
CA MET A 21 -1.03 -6.06 -23.23
C MET A 21 -2.51 -6.38 -23.45
N ALA A 22 -2.94 -7.56 -22.97
CA ALA A 22 -4.36 -7.81 -22.86
C ALA A 22 -4.91 -6.76 -21.91
N ARG A 23 -5.85 -5.94 -22.38
CA ARG A 23 -6.65 -5.10 -21.50
C ARG A 23 -7.42 -6.08 -20.63
N ALA A 24 -6.90 -6.37 -19.42
CA ALA A 24 -7.58 -7.18 -18.42
C ALA A 24 -9.07 -6.84 -18.47
N SER A 25 -9.93 -7.82 -18.71
CA SER A 25 -11.37 -7.57 -18.72
C SER A 25 -11.71 -6.95 -17.38
N GLN A 26 -12.32 -5.76 -17.40
CA GLN A 26 -12.67 -5.01 -16.19
C GLN A 26 -13.63 -5.77 -15.25
N ASP A 27 -14.06 -6.97 -15.64
CA ASP A 27 -14.93 -7.89 -14.91
C ASP A 27 -14.16 -8.93 -14.07
N GLU A 28 -12.86 -9.14 -14.31
CA GLU A 28 -12.06 -10.06 -13.49
C GLU A 28 -11.69 -9.42 -12.14
N PRO A 29 -11.79 -10.17 -11.01
CA PRO A 29 -11.47 -9.63 -9.70
C PRO A 29 -10.00 -9.22 -9.60
N VAL A 30 -9.73 -8.21 -8.78
CA VAL A 30 -8.35 -7.81 -8.44
C VAL A 30 -7.78 -8.87 -7.49
N MET A 31 -6.75 -9.58 -7.95
CA MET A 31 -6.09 -10.64 -7.17
C MET A 31 -4.97 -10.08 -6.29
N ALA A 32 -4.21 -9.13 -6.83
CA ALA A 32 -3.11 -8.46 -6.15
C ALA A 32 -2.96 -7.03 -6.65
N GLN A 33 -2.32 -6.17 -5.86
CA GLN A 33 -1.96 -4.82 -6.27
C GLN A 33 -0.54 -4.51 -5.83
N LEU A 34 0.18 -3.78 -6.68
CA LEU A 34 1.49 -3.24 -6.34
C LEU A 34 1.39 -1.72 -6.26
N VAL A 35 2.05 -1.14 -5.28
CA VAL A 35 2.20 0.31 -5.12
C VAL A 35 3.68 0.67 -4.95
N TRP A 36 4.15 1.66 -5.68
CA TRP A 36 5.55 2.10 -5.63
C TRP A 36 5.66 3.60 -5.89
N VAL A 37 6.85 4.15 -5.64
CA VAL A 37 7.20 5.53 -5.99
C VAL A 37 8.15 5.51 -7.17
N GLU A 38 7.90 6.39 -8.15
CA GLU A 38 8.90 6.80 -9.13
C GLU A 38 9.28 8.25 -8.87
N SER A 39 10.59 8.54 -8.97
CA SER A 39 11.16 9.83 -8.61
C SER A 39 11.96 10.41 -9.76
N ALA A 40 11.63 11.63 -10.15
CA ALA A 40 12.44 12.54 -10.95
C ALA A 40 12.75 13.81 -10.14
N ALA A 41 13.67 14.65 -10.62
CA ALA A 41 14.28 15.74 -9.84
C ALA A 41 13.30 16.61 -9.02
N ASN A 42 12.13 16.94 -9.57
CA ASN A 42 11.06 17.68 -8.87
C ASN A 42 9.68 17.06 -9.14
N ASN A 43 9.62 15.76 -9.41
CA ASN A 43 8.35 15.08 -9.67
C ASN A 43 8.42 13.66 -9.12
N HIS A 44 7.76 13.46 -7.99
CA HIS A 44 7.63 12.17 -7.34
C HIS A 44 6.19 11.72 -7.48
N GLN A 45 5.99 10.49 -7.95
CA GLN A 45 4.67 9.96 -8.24
C GLN A 45 4.47 8.61 -7.55
N ILE A 46 3.29 8.40 -6.98
CA ILE A 46 2.87 7.08 -6.51
C ILE A 46 2.09 6.41 -7.62
N PHE A 47 2.51 5.19 -7.98
CA PHE A 47 1.87 4.37 -8.98
C PHE A 47 1.17 3.17 -8.35
N ILE A 48 0.07 2.74 -8.98
CA ILE A 48 -0.62 1.49 -8.66
C ILE A 48 -0.82 0.69 -9.95
N THR A 49 -0.60 -0.63 -9.87
CA THR A 49 -1.03 -1.61 -10.88
C THR A 49 -1.77 -2.75 -10.17
N SER A 50 -2.69 -3.41 -10.89
CA SER A 50 -3.53 -4.48 -10.36
C SER A 50 -3.40 -5.73 -11.22
N LEU A 51 -3.31 -6.88 -10.57
CA LEU A 51 -3.31 -8.20 -11.19
C LEU A 51 -4.76 -8.67 -11.35
N HIS A 52 -5.12 -9.04 -12.59
CA HIS A 52 -6.41 -9.62 -12.95
C HIS A 52 -6.14 -10.92 -13.73
N GLY A 53 -6.55 -12.06 -13.16
CA GLY A 53 -6.10 -13.36 -13.68
C GLY A 53 -4.57 -13.45 -13.65
N GLU A 54 -3.94 -13.52 -14.83
CA GLU A 54 -2.48 -13.58 -15.00
C GLU A 54 -1.87 -12.25 -15.47
N ASP A 55 -2.70 -11.24 -15.76
CA ASP A 55 -2.27 -9.99 -16.41
C ASP A 55 -2.24 -8.82 -15.43
N TRP A 56 -1.14 -8.05 -15.48
CA TRP A 56 -1.03 -6.77 -14.78
C TRP A 56 -1.62 -5.64 -15.63
N SER A 57 -2.43 -4.79 -15.00
CA SER A 57 -2.92 -3.57 -15.63
C SER A 57 -1.78 -2.59 -15.93
N GLU A 58 -2.03 -1.66 -16.85
CA GLU A 58 -1.13 -0.51 -17.01
C GLU A 58 -0.96 0.23 -15.66
N PRO A 59 0.26 0.63 -15.29
CA PRO A 59 0.51 1.48 -14.13
C PRO A 59 -0.27 2.79 -14.19
N GLN A 60 -0.93 3.14 -13.09
CA GLN A 60 -1.64 4.41 -12.94
C GLN A 60 -0.97 5.28 -11.88
N ALA A 61 -0.56 6.49 -12.26
CA ALA A 61 -0.15 7.51 -11.30
C ALA A 61 -1.38 7.99 -10.52
N VAL A 62 -1.37 7.81 -9.20
CA VAL A 62 -2.51 8.14 -8.32
C VAL A 62 -2.27 9.36 -7.43
N TYR A 63 -1.00 9.73 -7.26
CA TYR A 63 -0.59 10.93 -6.55
C TYR A 63 0.72 11.46 -7.12
N GLN A 64 0.90 12.78 -7.08
CA GLN A 64 2.16 13.42 -7.47
C GLN A 64 2.47 14.62 -6.56
N SER A 65 3.76 14.85 -6.33
CA SER A 65 4.26 15.98 -5.54
C SER A 65 5.66 16.38 -6.00
N GLU A 66 6.01 17.64 -5.78
CA GLU A 66 7.40 18.10 -5.85
C GLU A 66 8.21 17.64 -4.63
N ASN A 67 7.53 17.22 -3.55
CA ASN A 67 8.17 16.67 -2.37
C ASN A 67 8.52 15.19 -2.57
N GLU A 68 9.61 14.76 -1.94
CA GLU A 68 10.00 13.36 -1.90
C GLU A 68 8.90 12.51 -1.25
N LEU A 69 8.56 11.39 -1.91
CA LEU A 69 7.58 10.40 -1.46
C LEU A 69 8.30 9.10 -1.13
N ALA A 70 7.89 8.43 -0.06
CA ALA A 70 8.50 7.18 0.35
C ALA A 70 7.48 6.21 0.95
N SER A 71 7.79 4.92 0.81
CA SER A 71 7.10 3.81 1.48
C SER A 71 5.57 3.85 1.36
N PRO A 72 5.02 3.90 0.13
CA PRO A 72 3.58 3.90 -0.05
C PRO A 72 3.00 2.53 0.32
N VAL A 73 1.84 2.54 0.98
CA VAL A 73 1.10 1.36 1.39
C VAL A 73 -0.35 1.50 0.96
N LEU A 74 -0.89 0.45 0.36
CA LEU A 74 -2.27 0.37 -0.08
C LEU A 74 -3.00 -0.70 0.74
N VAL A 75 -4.19 -0.36 1.23
CA VAL A 75 -5.11 -1.31 1.87
C VAL A 75 -6.52 -1.13 1.32
N THR A 76 -7.28 -2.22 1.28
CA THR A 76 -8.68 -2.25 0.83
C THR A 76 -9.55 -2.89 1.92
N ASP A 77 -10.73 -2.33 2.16
CA ASP A 77 -11.74 -2.98 3.01
C ASP A 77 -12.68 -3.90 2.21
N LEU A 78 -13.59 -4.59 2.91
CA LEU A 78 -14.57 -5.47 2.24
C LEU A 78 -15.61 -4.73 1.41
N ALA A 79 -15.83 -3.44 1.67
CA ALA A 79 -16.73 -2.64 0.86
C ALA A 79 -16.06 -2.24 -0.47
N GLY A 80 -14.73 -2.38 -0.58
CA GLY A 80 -13.92 -1.98 -1.72
C GLY A 80 -13.36 -0.56 -1.60
N ASP A 81 -13.52 0.08 -0.43
CA ASP A 81 -12.84 1.34 -0.14
C ASP A 81 -11.34 1.08 -0.02
N LYS A 82 -10.54 1.99 -0.58
CA LYS A 82 -9.08 1.91 -0.57
C LYS A 82 -8.49 3.07 0.19
N TRP A 83 -7.44 2.80 0.94
CA TRP A 83 -6.59 3.81 1.56
C TRP A 83 -5.16 3.65 1.07
N LEU A 84 -4.60 4.77 0.63
CA LEU A 84 -3.20 4.92 0.30
C LEU A 84 -2.56 5.75 1.42
N VAL A 85 -1.47 5.26 2.00
CA VAL A 85 -0.70 5.95 3.03
C VAL A 85 0.76 6.00 2.59
N TRP A 86 1.46 7.12 2.82
CA TRP A 86 2.87 7.27 2.48
C TRP A 86 3.55 8.30 3.38
N SER A 87 4.89 8.27 3.39
CA SER A 87 5.70 9.34 3.97
C SER A 87 6.00 10.40 2.91
N GLU A 88 5.83 11.69 3.24
CA GLU A 88 6.16 12.81 2.36
C GLU A 88 7.08 13.82 3.06
N ARG A 89 8.18 14.19 2.40
CA ARG A 89 9.13 15.19 2.92
C ARG A 89 8.56 16.60 2.72
N ARG A 90 7.95 17.17 3.75
CA ARG A 90 7.45 18.54 3.75
C ARG A 90 8.37 19.45 4.54
N LYS A 91 9.12 20.30 3.83
CA LYS A 91 10.19 21.14 4.40
C LYS A 91 11.24 20.25 5.09
N LYS A 92 11.49 20.45 6.38
CA LYS A 92 12.48 19.68 7.17
C LYS A 92 11.90 18.43 7.83
N LYS A 93 10.63 18.09 7.58
CA LYS A 93 9.94 16.98 8.26
C LYS A 93 9.49 15.91 7.28
N LEU A 94 9.49 14.65 7.71
CA LEU A 94 8.74 13.58 7.08
C LEU A 94 7.40 13.44 7.80
N VAL A 95 6.30 13.58 7.07
CA VAL A 95 4.94 13.45 7.61
C VAL A 95 4.24 12.26 6.96
N LEU A 96 3.27 11.67 7.68
CA LEU A 96 2.39 10.68 7.07
C LEU A 96 1.21 11.36 6.40
N MET A 97 0.99 10.97 5.16
CA MET A 97 -0.10 11.43 4.31
C MET A 97 -1.03 10.27 4.00
N SER A 98 -2.31 10.56 3.75
CA SER A 98 -3.26 9.57 3.28
C SER A 98 -4.21 10.10 2.22
N GLN A 99 -4.68 9.21 1.35
CA GLN A 99 -5.82 9.41 0.47
C GLN A 99 -6.76 8.23 0.54
N ARG A 100 -8.06 8.49 0.38
CA ARG A 100 -9.10 7.46 0.28
C ARG A 100 -9.70 7.48 -1.12
N ARG A 101 -9.96 6.29 -1.67
CA ARG A 101 -10.81 6.10 -2.85
C ARG A 101 -12.00 5.26 -2.41
N ASN A 102 -13.20 5.81 -2.55
CA ASN A 102 -14.40 5.08 -2.20
C ASN A 102 -14.65 3.94 -3.19
N ALA A 103 -15.31 2.88 -2.74
CA ALA A 103 -15.73 1.76 -3.57
C ALA A 103 -16.50 2.25 -4.81
N GLY A 104 -16.13 1.75 -5.99
CA GLY A 104 -16.74 2.13 -7.27
C GLY A 104 -16.38 3.53 -7.78
N ALA A 105 -15.71 4.38 -6.99
CA ALA A 105 -15.23 5.67 -7.48
C ALA A 105 -14.07 5.46 -8.47
N SER A 106 -13.96 6.31 -9.49
CA SER A 106 -12.83 6.30 -10.44
C SER A 106 -11.65 7.17 -9.97
N THR A 107 -11.86 8.04 -8.99
CA THR A 107 -10.87 9.03 -8.54
C THR A 107 -10.56 8.89 -7.06
N TRP A 108 -9.35 9.30 -6.69
CA TRP A 108 -8.93 9.44 -5.30
C TRP A 108 -9.42 10.77 -4.72
N GLY A 109 -9.77 10.76 -3.43
CA GLY A 109 -10.06 11.96 -2.68
C GLY A 109 -8.82 12.82 -2.43
N GLN A 110 -9.02 13.95 -1.75
CA GLN A 110 -7.93 14.85 -1.40
C GLN A 110 -6.94 14.19 -0.41
N ALA A 111 -5.65 14.42 -0.62
CA ALA A 111 -4.61 14.01 0.33
C ALA A 111 -4.65 14.84 1.60
N SER A 112 -4.56 14.17 2.76
CA SER A 112 -4.54 14.82 4.07
C SER A 112 -3.41 14.25 4.93
N ILE A 113 -2.92 15.07 5.86
CA ILE A 113 -1.93 14.64 6.86
C ILE A 113 -2.65 13.71 7.85
N VAL A 114 -2.09 12.52 8.06
CA VAL A 114 -2.52 11.59 9.12
C VAL A 114 -1.87 11.98 10.44
N SER A 115 -0.56 12.18 10.39
CA SER A 115 0.26 12.47 11.55
C SER A 115 1.40 13.40 11.16
N ASN A 116 1.70 14.34 12.06
CA ASN A 116 2.89 15.17 12.06
C ASN A 116 3.61 15.03 13.41
N HIS A 117 3.53 13.83 14.00
CA HIS A 117 4.20 13.52 15.26
C HIS A 117 5.71 13.56 15.04
N GLY A 118 6.36 14.55 15.65
CA GLY A 118 7.80 14.68 15.64
C GLY A 118 8.41 15.30 14.38
N ASN A 119 9.66 14.95 14.14
CA ASN A 119 10.44 15.40 12.99
C ASN A 119 10.31 14.45 11.81
N GLU A 120 10.23 13.15 12.08
CA GLU A 120 10.16 12.12 11.05
C GLU A 120 9.06 11.13 11.39
N SER A 121 8.22 10.80 10.41
CA SER A 121 7.27 9.68 10.47
C SER A 121 7.48 8.81 9.22
N THR A 122 7.95 7.59 9.43
CA THR A 122 8.52 6.72 8.41
C THR A 122 7.99 5.30 8.52
N ALA A 123 8.26 4.48 7.50
CA ALA A 123 7.90 3.07 7.43
C ALA A 123 6.44 2.80 7.86
N PRO A 124 5.43 3.45 7.24
CA PRO A 124 4.05 3.16 7.56
C PRO A 124 3.72 1.70 7.18
N ALA A 125 2.97 1.02 8.03
CA ALA A 125 2.30 -0.24 7.71
C ALA A 125 0.83 -0.13 8.14
N ALA A 126 -0.07 -0.68 7.34
CA ALA A 126 -1.50 -0.52 7.56
C ALA A 126 -2.27 -1.82 7.28
N LEU A 127 -3.42 -1.97 7.93
CA LEU A 127 -4.42 -2.98 7.60
C LEU A 127 -5.84 -2.45 7.82
N VAL A 128 -6.82 -3.11 7.22
CA VAL A 128 -8.23 -2.93 7.57
C VAL A 128 -8.76 -4.19 8.25
N ASP A 129 -9.22 -4.04 9.49
CA ASP A 129 -9.69 -5.16 10.30
C ASP A 129 -11.09 -5.66 9.88
N LEU A 130 -11.57 -6.73 10.51
CA LEU A 130 -12.86 -7.35 10.20
C LEU A 130 -14.06 -6.41 10.43
N THR A 131 -13.89 -5.29 11.15
CA THR A 131 -14.93 -4.29 11.40
C THR A 131 -14.90 -3.11 10.42
N GLY A 132 -13.90 -3.07 9.53
CA GLY A 132 -13.69 -1.92 8.63
C GLY A 132 -12.85 -0.80 9.25
N ARG A 133 -12.24 -1.02 10.43
CA ARG A 133 -11.33 -0.04 11.02
C ARG A 133 -9.98 -0.10 10.34
N LEU A 134 -9.45 1.07 10.00
CA LEU A 134 -8.12 1.22 9.45
C LEU A 134 -7.12 1.36 10.62
N TRP A 135 -6.17 0.46 10.67
CA TRP A 135 -5.05 0.50 11.61
C TRP A 135 -3.81 0.99 10.86
N LEU A 136 -3.09 1.94 11.44
CA LEU A 136 -1.84 2.46 10.88
C LEU A 136 -0.77 2.47 11.96
N VAL A 137 0.34 1.80 11.68
CA VAL A 137 1.54 1.82 12.51
C VAL A 137 2.69 2.44 11.75
N TRP A 138 3.59 3.11 12.46
CA TRP A 138 4.76 3.78 11.86
C TRP A 138 5.87 3.97 12.88
N ALA A 139 7.09 4.18 12.38
CA ALA A 139 8.22 4.64 13.18
C ALA A 139 8.22 6.19 13.19
N ALA A 140 8.37 6.81 14.36
CA ALA A 140 8.37 8.27 14.47
C ALA A 140 9.38 8.79 15.48
N ASN A 141 9.90 9.97 15.20
CA ASN A 141 10.91 10.64 16.03
C ASN A 141 10.35 11.92 16.68
N PRO A 142 9.69 11.86 17.85
CA PRO A 142 9.17 13.02 18.54
C PRO A 142 10.24 13.87 19.25
N GLY A 143 11.47 13.93 18.71
CA GLY A 143 12.58 14.73 19.26
C GLY A 143 13.71 13.92 19.90
N GLY A 144 13.85 12.64 19.53
CA GLY A 144 14.78 11.69 20.12
C GLY A 144 15.22 10.62 19.12
N MET A 145 15.04 9.34 19.46
CA MET A 145 15.16 8.21 18.54
C MET A 145 13.79 7.87 17.95
N ASP A 146 13.75 6.96 16.98
CA ASP A 146 12.48 6.49 16.43
C ASP A 146 11.80 5.54 17.42
N ASP A 147 10.52 5.78 17.70
CA ASP A 147 9.64 4.89 18.46
C ASP A 147 8.51 4.40 17.55
N ILE A 148 7.83 3.30 17.94
CA ILE A 148 6.70 2.77 17.19
C ILE A 148 5.41 3.38 17.68
N PHE A 149 4.62 3.92 16.75
CA PHE A 149 3.32 4.51 17.03
C PHE A 149 2.20 3.77 16.30
N LEU A 150 0.99 3.88 16.84
CA LEU A 150 -0.25 3.36 16.28
C LEU A 150 -1.33 4.45 16.33
N ALA A 151 -2.13 4.54 15.26
CA ALA A 151 -3.40 5.24 15.24
C ALA A 151 -4.44 4.39 14.53
N ILE A 152 -5.70 4.54 14.94
CA ILE A 152 -6.82 3.80 14.39
C ILE A 152 -7.83 4.80 13.83
N ARG A 153 -8.49 4.43 12.75
CA ARG A 153 -9.59 5.20 12.17
C ARG A 153 -10.83 4.33 12.03
N GLU A 154 -11.87 4.72 12.76
CA GLU A 154 -13.21 4.13 12.64
C GLU A 154 -13.86 4.50 11.30
N PRO A 155 -14.74 3.64 10.73
CA PRO A 155 -15.49 3.96 9.52
C PRO A 155 -16.22 5.31 9.63
N GLY A 156 -15.87 6.24 8.73
CA GLY A 156 -16.47 7.58 8.70
C GLY A 156 -15.95 8.57 9.74
N SER A 157 -14.99 8.20 10.59
CA SER A 157 -14.45 9.07 11.64
C SER A 157 -13.09 9.70 11.28
N ALA A 158 -12.58 10.55 12.16
CA ALA A 158 -11.18 10.99 12.14
C ALA A 158 -10.26 9.90 12.72
N TRP A 159 -8.95 10.09 12.57
CA TRP A 159 -7.94 9.29 13.25
C TRP A 159 -7.99 9.52 14.77
N THR A 160 -7.69 8.49 15.55
CA THR A 160 -7.38 8.65 16.97
C THR A 160 -6.06 9.41 17.15
N ASP A 161 -5.81 9.89 18.35
CA ASP A 161 -4.45 10.30 18.74
C ASP A 161 -3.48 9.12 18.59
N ALA A 162 -2.23 9.43 18.26
CA ALA A 162 -1.18 8.42 18.14
C ALA A 162 -0.80 7.91 19.53
N ILE A 163 -0.72 6.58 19.67
CA ILE A 163 -0.23 5.93 20.89
C ILE A 163 1.13 5.28 20.60
N GLN A 164 2.09 5.46 21.51
CA GLN A 164 3.37 4.76 21.44
C GLN A 164 3.20 3.30 21.87
N LEU A 165 3.84 2.40 21.13
CA LEU A 165 3.81 0.96 21.35
C LEU A 165 5.13 0.43 21.91
N SER A 166 6.26 0.97 21.44
CA SER A 166 7.59 0.61 21.95
C SER A 166 7.86 1.28 23.30
N ALA A 167 8.81 0.72 24.05
CA ALA A 167 9.29 1.32 25.29
C ALA A 167 10.33 2.40 24.97
N ASP A 168 10.30 3.51 25.71
CA ASP A 168 11.29 4.59 25.58
C ASP A 168 12.71 4.04 25.75
N ASN A 169 13.56 4.26 24.75
CA ASN A 169 14.97 3.88 24.80
C ASN A 169 15.83 4.75 23.86
N ASP A 170 17.16 4.66 24.01
CA ASP A 170 18.12 5.50 23.28
C ASP A 170 18.56 4.90 21.93
N VAL A 171 17.82 3.91 21.40
CA VAL A 171 18.09 3.27 20.10
C VAL A 171 16.80 3.23 19.27
N PRO A 172 16.85 3.48 17.95
CA PRO A 172 15.65 3.46 17.12
C PRO A 172 14.91 2.12 17.16
N ASP A 173 13.61 2.14 17.40
CA ASP A 173 12.70 1.06 17.08
C ASP A 173 12.25 1.18 15.61
N ILE A 174 12.36 0.10 14.85
CA ILE A 174 12.26 0.15 13.39
C ILE A 174 11.41 -0.99 12.83
N ARG A 175 11.02 -0.82 11.56
CA ARG A 175 10.30 -1.83 10.76
C ARG A 175 9.02 -2.34 11.43
N PRO A 176 8.06 -1.44 11.72
CA PRO A 176 6.76 -1.89 12.19
C PRO A 176 6.07 -2.68 11.09
N GLU A 177 5.46 -3.79 11.49
CA GLU A 177 4.62 -4.64 10.67
C GLU A 177 3.28 -4.83 11.39
N ILE A 178 2.22 -4.99 10.62
CA ILE A 178 0.88 -5.19 11.17
C ILE A 178 0.16 -6.26 10.36
N VAL A 179 -0.39 -7.26 11.05
CA VAL A 179 -1.07 -8.39 10.44
C VAL A 179 -2.40 -8.68 11.12
N LEU A 180 -3.38 -9.10 10.32
CA LEU A 180 -4.62 -9.68 10.82
C LEU A 180 -4.40 -11.18 11.00
N GLN A 181 -4.55 -11.66 12.22
CA GLN A 181 -4.38 -13.08 12.55
C GLN A 181 -5.63 -13.89 12.18
N VAL A 182 -5.46 -15.21 12.08
CA VAL A 182 -6.55 -16.16 11.72
C VAL A 182 -7.70 -16.12 12.72
N ASP A 183 -7.42 -15.82 13.99
CA ASP A 183 -8.42 -15.64 15.04
C ASP A 183 -9.15 -14.28 14.98
N GLY A 184 -8.78 -13.43 14.02
CA GLY A 184 -9.31 -12.09 13.81
C GLY A 184 -8.67 -11.01 14.67
N ASP A 185 -7.67 -11.33 15.49
CA ASP A 185 -6.93 -10.33 16.27
C ASP A 185 -5.90 -9.60 15.41
N VAL A 186 -5.46 -8.42 15.86
CA VAL A 186 -4.41 -7.66 15.18
C VAL A 186 -3.10 -7.85 15.95
N LEU A 187 -2.05 -8.26 15.24
CA LEU A 187 -0.69 -8.29 15.78
C LEU A 187 0.12 -7.17 15.15
N VAL A 188 0.73 -6.34 15.98
CA VAL A 188 1.76 -5.39 15.57
C VAL A 188 3.10 -5.93 16.04
N SER A 189 4.09 -5.97 15.17
CA SER A 189 5.47 -6.34 15.52
C SER A 189 6.46 -5.30 15.02
N TRP A 190 7.60 -5.19 15.68
CA TRP A 190 8.68 -4.27 15.29
C TRP A 190 10.04 -4.82 15.72
N GLN A 191 11.12 -4.18 15.27
CA GLN A 191 12.47 -4.46 15.75
C GLN A 191 12.88 -3.43 16.80
N THR A 192 13.36 -3.92 17.95
CA THR A 192 13.85 -3.12 19.08
C THR A 192 15.25 -3.57 19.49
N PHE A 193 16.07 -2.68 20.04
CA PHE A 193 17.43 -3.03 20.45
C PHE A 193 17.45 -3.67 21.85
N ASP A 194 18.06 -4.85 21.93
CA ASP A 194 18.33 -5.50 23.20
C ASP A 194 19.78 -5.26 23.62
N PHE A 195 19.97 -4.46 24.66
CA PHE A 195 21.30 -4.13 25.20
C PHE A 195 22.04 -5.31 25.82
N HIS A 196 21.33 -6.36 26.26
CA HIS A 196 21.97 -7.57 26.77
C HIS A 196 22.50 -8.45 25.63
N LEU A 197 21.78 -8.48 24.51
CA LEU A 197 22.17 -9.23 23.31
C LEU A 197 23.11 -8.43 22.40
N GLY A 198 23.18 -7.10 22.56
CA GLY A 198 23.97 -6.21 21.71
C GLY A 198 23.43 -6.13 20.28
N GLY A 199 22.13 -6.32 20.07
CA GLY A 199 21.53 -6.39 18.74
C GLY A 199 20.01 -6.21 18.75
N TYR A 200 19.45 -6.09 17.54
CA TYR A 200 18.00 -6.00 17.35
C TYR A 200 17.32 -7.34 17.56
N ARG A 201 16.18 -7.31 18.24
CA ARG A 201 15.23 -8.43 18.37
C ARG A 201 13.84 -7.99 17.92
N SER A 202 12.96 -8.95 17.66
CA SER A 202 11.54 -8.68 17.43
C SER A 202 10.84 -8.42 18.77
N ASP A 203 9.92 -7.46 18.78
CA ASP A 203 8.93 -7.25 19.84
C ASP A 203 7.54 -7.15 19.21
N GLN A 204 6.48 -7.32 20.00
CA GLN A 204 5.13 -7.38 19.50
C GLN A 204 4.06 -6.97 20.51
N LYS A 205 2.92 -6.51 19.99
CA LYS A 205 1.71 -6.22 20.75
C LYS A 205 0.48 -6.75 20.02
N GLN A 206 -0.30 -7.58 20.71
CA GLN A 206 -1.56 -8.12 20.21
C GLN A 206 -2.75 -7.28 20.71
N PHE A 207 -3.70 -7.05 19.81
CA PHE A 207 -4.95 -6.36 20.07
C PHE A 207 -6.12 -7.31 19.79
N ALA A 208 -6.82 -7.71 20.84
CA ALA A 208 -8.01 -8.54 20.73
C ALA A 208 -9.17 -7.74 20.11
N LEU A 209 -9.79 -8.30 19.06
CA LEU A 209 -11.02 -7.75 18.49
C LEU A 209 -12.24 -8.40 19.16
N ASP A 210 -13.30 -7.62 19.40
CA ASP A 210 -14.53 -8.15 20.03
C ASP A 210 -15.15 -9.28 19.18
N SER A 211 -15.65 -10.32 19.85
CA SER A 211 -16.43 -11.43 19.30
C SER A 211 -17.57 -11.03 18.34
N SER A 212 -18.18 -9.86 18.53
CA SER A 212 -19.20 -9.32 17.61
C SER A 212 -18.63 -8.90 16.24
N ALA A 213 -17.34 -8.54 16.17
CA ALA A 213 -16.60 -8.29 14.94
C ALA A 213 -16.34 -9.58 14.15
N LYS A 214 -16.05 -10.68 14.88
CA LYS A 214 -15.68 -11.98 14.32
C LYS A 214 -16.86 -12.71 13.67
N THR A 215 -18.10 -12.35 14.01
CA THR A 215 -19.33 -13.03 13.55
C THR A 215 -20.03 -12.36 12.36
N ARG A 216 -19.73 -11.08 12.06
CA ARG A 216 -20.33 -10.36 10.93
C ARG A 216 -19.72 -10.69 9.57
N TYR A 217 -18.56 -11.33 9.53
CA TYR A 217 -17.85 -11.64 8.28
C TYR A 217 -17.37 -13.09 8.31
N LYS A 218 -18.18 -13.96 7.70
CA LYS A 218 -17.98 -15.42 7.64
C LYS A 218 -17.12 -15.87 6.46
N THR A 219 -16.08 -15.12 6.14
CA THR A 219 -14.97 -15.70 5.36
C THR A 219 -13.72 -15.49 6.20
N PRO A 220 -13.39 -16.45 7.08
CA PRO A 220 -12.05 -16.54 7.63
C PRO A 220 -11.05 -16.45 6.47
N LEU A 221 -9.89 -15.83 6.72
CA LEU A 221 -8.72 -16.05 5.87
C LEU A 221 -8.54 -17.57 5.75
N ASP A 222 -8.52 -18.08 4.53
CA ASP A 222 -8.35 -19.51 4.28
C ASP A 222 -6.97 -19.69 3.67
N PRO A 223 -5.96 -20.10 4.46
CA PRO A 223 -4.60 -20.29 3.98
C PRO A 223 -4.46 -21.27 2.81
N ALA A 224 -5.48 -22.11 2.56
CA ALA A 224 -5.51 -23.03 1.43
C ALA A 224 -6.02 -22.38 0.12
N SER A 225 -6.75 -21.26 0.21
CA SER A 225 -7.28 -20.52 -0.94
C SER A 225 -6.65 -19.13 -1.12
N ASP A 226 -5.97 -18.64 -0.09
CA ASP A 226 -5.28 -17.36 -0.07
C ASP A 226 -4.05 -17.39 -0.99
N MET A 227 -3.93 -16.38 -1.85
CA MET A 227 -2.81 -16.25 -2.78
C MET A 227 -1.50 -16.06 -2.02
N ARG A 228 -0.46 -16.83 -2.34
CA ARG A 228 0.83 -16.67 -1.66
C ARG A 228 1.69 -15.63 -2.39
N PRO A 229 2.32 -14.66 -1.69
CA PRO A 229 3.16 -13.64 -2.31
C PRO A 229 4.23 -14.22 -3.27
N GLU A 230 4.82 -15.35 -2.92
CA GLU A 230 5.84 -16.04 -3.71
C GLU A 230 5.33 -16.65 -5.03
N GLU A 231 4.01 -16.81 -5.20
CA GLU A 231 3.39 -17.33 -6.43
C GLU A 231 3.11 -16.21 -7.44
N ILE A 232 3.25 -14.95 -7.05
CA ILE A 232 2.92 -13.80 -7.88
C ILE A 232 4.10 -13.45 -8.77
N ALA A 233 3.93 -13.66 -10.07
CA ALA A 233 4.88 -13.18 -11.06
C ALA A 233 4.84 -11.64 -11.13
N LEU A 234 5.95 -11.01 -10.74
CA LEU A 234 6.07 -9.55 -10.77
C LEU A 234 6.24 -9.05 -12.22
N PRO A 235 5.62 -7.92 -12.59
CA PRO A 235 5.70 -7.41 -13.95
C PRO A 235 7.09 -6.85 -14.26
N GLY A 236 7.60 -7.16 -15.46
CA GLY A 236 8.94 -6.74 -15.91
C GLY A 236 9.11 -5.24 -16.14
N PHE A 237 8.03 -4.45 -16.10
CA PHE A 237 8.10 -2.98 -16.20
C PHE A 237 8.43 -2.29 -14.87
N LEU A 238 8.45 -3.02 -13.75
CA LEU A 238 8.77 -2.39 -12.47
C LEU A 238 10.20 -1.84 -12.49
N PRO A 239 10.42 -0.65 -11.91
CA PRO A 239 11.76 -0.12 -11.76
C PRO A 239 12.58 -1.03 -10.84
N GLY A 240 13.70 -1.56 -11.33
CA GLY A 240 14.53 -2.54 -10.59
C GLY A 240 15.13 -2.04 -9.27
N TYR A 241 14.98 -0.75 -8.95
CA TYR A 241 15.42 -0.14 -7.69
C TYR A 241 14.25 0.24 -6.76
N ALA A 242 13.00 0.10 -7.20
CA ALA A 242 11.87 0.52 -6.40
C ALA A 242 11.58 -0.47 -5.27
N MET A 243 11.33 0.08 -4.09
CA MET A 243 10.62 -0.63 -3.05
C MET A 243 9.13 -0.64 -3.44
N VAL A 244 8.56 -1.84 -3.51
CA VAL A 244 7.18 -2.03 -3.91
C VAL A 244 6.42 -2.59 -2.71
N SER A 245 5.24 -2.06 -2.43
CA SER A 245 4.34 -2.72 -1.48
C SER A 245 3.33 -3.56 -2.25
N LEU A 246 3.28 -4.84 -1.91
CA LEU A 246 2.28 -5.79 -2.37
C LEU A 246 1.08 -5.74 -1.44
N HIS A 247 -0.10 -5.58 -2.01
CA HIS A 247 -1.37 -5.70 -1.32
C HIS A 247 -2.17 -6.85 -1.92
N LEU A 248 -2.62 -7.78 -1.07
CA LEU A 248 -3.55 -8.86 -1.43
C LEU A 248 -4.91 -8.53 -0.80
N PRO A 249 -5.87 -7.98 -1.58
CA PRO A 249 -7.15 -7.54 -1.03
C PRO A 249 -7.93 -8.68 -0.36
N ASN A 250 -7.90 -9.87 -0.96
CA ASN A 250 -8.64 -11.03 -0.47
C ASN A 250 -8.04 -11.59 0.82
N ASN A 251 -6.70 -11.63 0.91
CA ASN A 251 -5.99 -12.10 2.09
C ASN A 251 -5.87 -11.00 3.17
N ARG A 252 -6.26 -9.76 2.87
CA ARG A 252 -6.00 -8.55 3.68
C ARG A 252 -4.53 -8.41 4.11
N LEU A 253 -3.64 -8.90 3.26
CA LEU A 253 -2.21 -8.86 3.47
C LEU A 253 -1.63 -7.62 2.82
N VAL A 254 -0.69 -7.00 3.52
CA VAL A 254 0.23 -6.00 2.96
C VAL A 254 1.64 -6.44 3.30
N GLN A 255 2.51 -6.44 2.30
CA GLN A 255 3.91 -6.78 2.48
C GLN A 255 4.78 -5.88 1.61
N SER A 256 5.87 -5.35 2.18
CA SER A 256 6.91 -4.71 1.38
C SER A 256 7.74 -5.78 0.65
N VAL A 257 7.80 -5.68 -0.66
CA VAL A 257 8.56 -6.55 -1.55
C VAL A 257 9.75 -5.76 -2.09
N ARG A 258 10.95 -6.29 -1.87
CA ARG A 258 12.17 -5.74 -2.46
C ARG A 258 12.44 -6.46 -3.77
N LEU A 259 12.47 -5.71 -4.87
CA LEU A 259 12.91 -6.22 -6.16
C LEU A 259 14.45 -6.37 -6.11
N ASN A 260 14.95 -7.56 -6.43
CA ASN A 260 16.39 -7.86 -6.55
C ASN A 260 16.79 -7.92 -8.02
#